data_AF-A0A1Y5TF86-F1
#
_entry.id   AF-A0A1Y5TF86-F1
#
_cell.length_a   1.000
_cell.length_b   1.000
_cell.length_c   1.000
_cell.angle_alpha   90.00
_cell.angle_beta   90.00
_cell.angle_gamma   90.00
#
_symmetry.space_group_name_H-M   'P 1'
#
loop_
_entity.id
_entity.type
_entity.pdbx_description
1 polymer ?
#
loop_
_entity_poly.entity_id
_entity_poly.type
_entity_poly.pdbx_seq_one_letter_code
_entity_poly.pdbx_strand_id
1 'polypeptide(L)'
;MIGGLILALWGAFMVVAWPYCRHARHPRLPLAAAYLVFVTVVSMITGGTFFMTASLLFGFGFATDVAVFPPATLIALAATVPAILLGGRMIRRPPSRQPLPD
;
A
#
# COMPACT_ATOMS: atom_id res chain seq x y z
N MET A 1 19.54 -1.68 -11.52
CA MET A 1 18.55 -0.74 -12.10
C MET A 1 17.10 -1.00 -11.66
N ILE A 2 16.81 -2.07 -10.90
CA ILE A 2 15.43 -2.43 -10.48
C ILE A 2 14.87 -1.45 -9.43
N GLY A 3 15.70 -0.97 -8.47
CA GLY A 3 15.25 -0.04 -7.44
C GLY A 3 14.67 1.28 -7.98
N GLY A 4 15.24 1.82 -9.06
CA GLY A 4 14.71 3.02 -9.72
C GLY A 4 13.34 2.79 -10.38
N LEU A 5 13.12 1.59 -10.92
CA LEU A 5 11.85 1.20 -11.55
C LEU A 5 10.75 1.01 -10.50
N ILE A 6 11.08 0.41 -9.35
CA ILE A 6 10.17 0.29 -8.20
C ILE A 6 9.78 1.68 -7.69
N LEU A 7 10.74 2.58 -7.51
CA LEU A 7 10.47 3.96 -7.10
C LEU A 7 9.61 4.71 -8.12
N ALA A 8 9.88 4.55 -9.42
CA ALA A 8 9.09 5.18 -10.48
C ALA A 8 7.64 4.66 -10.51
N LEU A 9 7.44 3.35 -10.38
CA LEU A 9 6.11 2.73 -10.26
C LEU A 9 5.38 3.21 -9.00
N TRP A 10 6.10 3.35 -7.88
CA TRP A 10 5.52 3.83 -6.63
C TRP A 10 5.13 5.32 -6.71
N GLY A 11 5.97 6.14 -7.36
CA GLY A 11 5.65 7.52 -7.67
C GLY A 11 4.43 7.64 -8.59
N ALA A 12 4.37 6.84 -9.65
CA ALA A 12 3.21 6.78 -10.54
C ALA A 12 1.94 6.35 -9.78
N PHE A 13 2.05 5.36 -8.89
CA PHE A 13 0.95 4.93 -8.03
C PHE A 13 0.44 6.07 -7.14
N MET A 14 1.33 6.83 -6.50
CA MET A 14 0.96 8.01 -5.68
C MET A 14 0.17 9.04 -6.50
N VAL A 15 0.61 9.33 -7.72
CA VAL A 15 -0.08 10.27 -8.62
C VAL A 15 -1.47 9.75 -9.01
N VAL A 16 -1.60 8.46 -9.31
CA VAL A 16 -2.88 7.83 -9.70
C VAL A 16 -3.81 7.63 -8.51
N ALA A 17 -3.28 7.48 -7.29
CA ALA A 17 -4.06 7.34 -6.07
C ALA A 17 -4.88 8.62 -5.77
N TRP A 18 -4.41 9.78 -6.21
CA TRP A 18 -5.10 11.06 -5.99
C TRP A 18 -6.49 11.16 -6.64
N PRO A 19 -6.66 10.99 -7.97
CA PRO A 19 -7.98 11.01 -8.59
C PRO A 19 -8.89 9.89 -8.07
N TYR A 20 -8.33 8.72 -7.75
CA TYR A 20 -9.08 7.63 -7.13
C TYR A 20 -9.66 8.05 -5.77
N CYS A 21 -8.84 8.62 -4.89
CA CYS A 21 -9.30 9.11 -3.58
C CYS A 21 -10.32 10.25 -3.72
N ARG A 22 -10.17 11.13 -4.72
CA ARG A 22 -11.13 12.21 -4.99
C ARG A 22 -12.52 11.67 -5.32
N HIS A 23 -12.60 10.57 -6.06
CA HIS A 23 -13.87 9.98 -6.48
C HIS A 23 -14.44 9.01 -5.42
N ALA A 24 -13.59 8.22 -4.77
CA ALA A 24 -14.01 7.15 -3.86
C ALA A 24 -14.21 7.62 -2.41
N ARG A 25 -13.71 8.79 -2.00
CA ARG A 25 -13.83 9.25 -0.61
C ARG A 25 -15.27 9.48 -0.18
N HIS A 26 -15.51 9.29 1.10
CA HIS A 26 -16.73 9.78 1.74
C HIS A 26 -16.80 11.31 1.69
N PRO A 27 -17.97 11.94 1.41
CA PRO A 27 -18.11 13.41 1.26
C PRO A 27 -17.65 14.21 2.49
N ARG A 28 -17.80 13.62 3.68
CA ARG A 28 -17.40 14.22 4.96
C ARG A 28 -15.91 14.12 5.28
N LEU A 29 -15.13 13.34 4.53
CA LEU A 29 -13.69 13.20 4.75
C LEU A 29 -12.91 14.22 3.90
N PRO A 30 -12.01 15.03 4.46
CA PRO A 30 -11.17 15.90 3.66
C PRO A 30 -10.28 15.07 2.72
N LEU A 31 -10.09 15.55 1.49
CA LEU A 31 -9.37 14.81 0.44
C LEU A 31 -7.96 14.42 0.89
N ALA A 32 -7.25 15.34 1.56
CA ALA A 32 -5.92 15.09 2.10
C ALA A 32 -5.90 13.93 3.11
N ALA A 33 -6.90 13.85 4.00
CA ALA A 33 -6.99 12.74 4.96
C ALA A 33 -7.31 11.41 4.26
N ALA A 34 -8.23 11.41 3.29
CA ALA A 34 -8.55 10.21 2.52
C ALA A 34 -7.32 9.68 1.76
N TYR A 35 -6.56 10.59 1.13
CA TYR A 35 -5.33 10.25 0.44
C TYR A 35 -4.27 9.68 1.40
N LEU A 36 -4.03 10.33 2.53
CA LEU A 36 -3.07 9.86 3.53
C LEU A 36 -3.44 8.49 4.08
N VAL A 37 -4.71 8.26 4.43
CA VAL A 37 -5.18 6.94 4.89
C VAL A 37 -4.96 5.90 3.80
N PHE A 38 -5.36 6.17 2.56
CA PHE A 38 -5.22 5.23 1.45
C PHE A 38 -3.76 4.86 1.21
N VAL A 39 -2.89 5.87 1.06
CA VAL A 39 -1.46 5.68 0.82
C VAL A 39 -0.79 4.95 1.99
N THR A 40 -1.14 5.29 3.22
CA THR A 40 -0.56 4.65 4.41
C THR A 40 -0.93 3.18 4.45
N VAL A 41 -2.20 2.84 4.28
CA VAL A 41 -2.68 1.44 4.27
C VAL A 41 -2.02 0.65 3.15
N VAL A 42 -1.97 1.22 1.95
CA VAL A 42 -1.35 0.53 0.80
C VAL A 42 0.14 0.33 1.02
N SER A 43 0.85 1.33 1.55
CA SER A 43 2.28 1.23 1.85
C SER A 43 2.58 0.24 2.97
N MET A 44 1.77 0.23 4.03
CA MET A 44 1.93 -0.71 5.14
C MET A 44 1.74 -2.16 4.70
N ILE A 45 0.70 -2.44 3.91
CA ILE A 45 0.42 -3.80 3.45
C ILE A 45 1.50 -4.22 2.43
N THR A 46 1.72 -3.41 1.40
CA THR A 46 2.67 -3.76 0.32
C THR A 46 4.10 -3.88 0.84
N GLY A 47 4.54 -2.91 1.65
CA GLY A 47 5.86 -2.91 2.28
C GLY A 47 6.00 -4.00 3.34
N GLY A 48 4.96 -4.22 4.15
CA GLY A 48 4.93 -5.29 5.15
C GLY A 48 5.02 -6.67 4.51
N THR A 49 4.25 -6.93 3.45
CA THR A 49 4.33 -8.20 2.71
C THR A 49 5.70 -8.37 2.06
N PHE A 50 6.23 -7.33 1.40
CA PHE A 50 7.57 -7.38 0.82
C PHE A 50 8.64 -7.70 1.87
N PHE A 51 8.61 -7.01 3.01
CA PHE A 51 9.54 -7.25 4.11
C PHE A 51 9.41 -8.66 4.67
N MET A 52 8.19 -9.14 4.92
CA MET A 52 7.96 -10.51 5.41
C MET A 52 8.51 -11.55 4.44
N THR A 53 8.22 -11.41 3.14
CA THR A 53 8.72 -12.33 2.12
C THR A 53 10.24 -12.27 2.02
N ALA A 54 10.83 -11.07 2.07
CA ALA A 54 12.28 -10.88 2.09
C ALA A 54 12.94 -11.55 3.30
N SER A 55 12.39 -11.35 4.50
CA SER A 55 12.89 -11.96 5.73
C SER A 55 12.79 -13.49 5.70
N LEU A 56 11.68 -14.03 5.19
CA LEU A 56 11.52 -15.49 5.05
C LEU A 56 12.56 -16.07 4.09
N LEU A 57 12.74 -15.46 2.91
CA LEU A 57 13.73 -15.91 1.93
C LEU A 57 15.15 -15.87 2.50
N PHE A 58 15.50 -14.80 3.22
CA PHE A 58 16.79 -14.70 3.90
C PHE A 58 16.95 -15.79 4.97
N GLY A 59 15.91 -16.07 5.75
CA GLY A 59 15.89 -17.13 6.76
C GLY A 59 16.06 -18.55 6.18
N PHE A 60 15.63 -18.78 4.94
CA PHE A 60 15.84 -20.06 4.24
C PHE A 60 17.21 -20.17 3.53
N GLY A 61 18.12 -19.20 3.72
CA GLY A 61 19.46 -19.25 3.15
C GLY A 61 19.53 -18.83 1.68
N PHE A 62 18.46 -18.25 1.12
CA PHE A 62 18.52 -17.57 -0.17
C PHE A 62 19.25 -16.22 0.00
N ALA A 63 20.58 -16.28 0.05
CA ALA A 63 21.48 -15.12 0.21
C ALA A 63 21.64 -14.29 -1.09
N THR A 64 20.67 -14.36 -2.00
CA THR A 64 20.70 -13.60 -3.25
C THR A 64 19.96 -12.29 -3.07
N ASP A 65 20.57 -11.21 -3.53
CA ASP A 65 20.07 -9.85 -3.60
C ASP A 65 18.53 -9.84 -3.83
N VAL A 66 17.77 -9.54 -2.78
CA VAL A 66 16.29 -9.71 -2.75
C VAL A 66 15.63 -8.83 -3.82
N ALA A 67 16.34 -7.79 -4.27
CA ALA A 67 15.96 -6.94 -5.40
C ALA A 67 15.95 -7.68 -6.75
N VAL A 68 16.60 -8.84 -6.86
CA VAL A 68 16.76 -9.64 -8.08
C VAL A 68 15.83 -10.87 -8.07
N PHE A 69 15.23 -11.22 -6.93
CA PHE A 69 14.41 -12.44 -6.81
C PHE A 69 12.98 -12.22 -7.37
N PRO A 70 12.64 -12.78 -8.56
CA PRO A 70 11.35 -12.54 -9.21
C PRO A 70 10.11 -12.88 -8.36
N PRO A 71 10.11 -13.95 -7.51
CA PRO A 71 8.97 -14.30 -6.70
C PRO A 71 8.61 -13.22 -5.66
N ALA A 72 9.60 -12.62 -4.98
CA ALA A 72 9.34 -11.65 -3.92
C ALA A 72 8.68 -10.38 -4.47
N THR A 73 9.16 -9.91 -5.62
CA THR A 73 8.56 -8.78 -6.33
C THR A 73 7.16 -9.09 -6.83
N LEU A 74 6.93 -10.27 -7.40
CA LEU A 74 5.60 -10.71 -7.84
C LEU A 74 4.61 -10.82 -6.68
N ILE A 75 5.05 -11.33 -5.52
CA ILE A 75 4.21 -11.43 -4.32
C ILE A 75 3.84 -10.04 -3.80
N ALA A 76 4.79 -9.09 -3.75
CA ALA A 76 4.51 -7.72 -3.36
C ALA A 76 3.54 -7.01 -4.33
N LEU A 77 3.71 -7.23 -5.63
CA LEU A 77 2.78 -6.75 -6.66
C LEU A 77 1.38 -7.36 -6.48
N ALA A 78 1.29 -8.66 -6.24
CA ALA A 78 0.03 -9.34 -5.97
C ALA A 78 -0.64 -8.81 -4.69
N ALA A 79 0.14 -8.51 -3.65
CA ALA A 79 -0.34 -7.93 -2.40
C ALA A 79 -0.84 -6.47 -2.54
N THR A 80 -0.44 -5.78 -3.62
CA THR A 80 -0.90 -4.41 -3.88
C THR A 80 -2.41 -4.38 -4.19
N VAL A 81 -2.94 -5.40 -4.87
CA VAL A 81 -4.37 -5.49 -5.22
C VAL A 81 -5.29 -5.52 -3.97
N PRO A 82 -5.14 -6.45 -3.01
CA PRO A 82 -5.95 -6.44 -1.80
C PRO A 82 -5.72 -5.18 -0.98
N ALA A 83 -4.51 -4.59 -1.00
CA ALA A 83 -4.22 -3.35 -0.31
C ALA A 83 -5.03 -2.16 -0.86
N ILE A 84 -5.14 -2.04 -2.19
CA ILE A 84 -5.98 -1.03 -2.86
C ILE A 84 -7.46 -1.23 -2.51
N LEU A 85 -7.94 -2.48 -2.50
CA LEU A 85 -9.33 -2.78 -2.13
C LEU A 85 -9.62 -2.41 -0.68
N LEU A 86 -8.69 -2.70 0.23
CA LEU A 86 -8.84 -2.41 1.66
C LEU A 86 -8.78 -0.90 1.92
N GLY A 87 -7.77 -0.21 1.38
CA GLY A 87 -7.66 1.25 1.46
C GLY A 87 -8.87 1.93 0.85
N GLY A 88 -9.35 1.45 -0.30
CA GLY A 88 -10.57 1.90 -0.96
C GLY A 88 -11.82 1.75 -0.08
N ARG A 89 -11.96 0.62 0.63
CA ARG A 89 -13.05 0.41 1.59
C ARG A 89 -12.93 1.36 2.78
N MET A 90 -11.72 1.63 3.28
CA MET A 90 -11.51 2.52 4.43
C MET A 90 -11.86 3.97 4.11
N ILE A 91 -11.50 4.48 2.93
CA ILE A 91 -11.85 5.86 2.53
C ILE A 91 -13.32 6.06 2.16
N ARG A 92 -14.01 4.96 1.79
CA ARG A 92 -15.44 4.95 1.47
C ARG A 92 -16.31 4.88 2.72
N ARG A 93 -15.83 4.25 3.79
CA ARG A 93 -16.60 4.10 5.03
C ARG A 93 -16.69 5.44 5.78
N PRO A 94 -17.84 5.74 6.39
CA PRO A 94 -17.97 6.92 7.23
C PRO A 94 -17.00 6.79 8.41
N PRO A 95 -16.33 7.89 8.83
CA PRO A 95 -15.53 7.87 10.05
C PRO A 95 -16.45 7.50 11.21
N SER A 96 -16.09 6.44 11.93
CA SER A 96 -16.83 5.99 13.11
C SER A 96 -16.84 7.13 14.11
N ARG A 97 -17.99 7.75 14.31
CA ARG A 97 -18.23 8.64 15.46
C ARG A 97 -18.42 7.74 16.67
N GLN A 98 -17.35 7.09 17.14
CA GLN A 98 -17.36 6.69 18.53
C GLN A 98 -17.35 8.00 19.33
N PRO A 99 -18.37 8.26 20.17
CA PRO A 99 -18.27 9.34 21.13
C PRO A 99 -16.99 9.10 21.93
N LEU A 100 -16.14 10.13 22.08
CA LEU A 100 -15.09 10.05 23.09
C LEU A 100 -15.80 9.76 24.43
N PRO A 101 -15.32 8.81 25.24
CA PRO A 101 -15.77 8.72 26.62
C PRO A 101 -15.43 10.05 27.30
N ASP A 102 -16.45 10.73 27.81
CA ASP A 102 -16.31 11.95 28.63
C ASP A 102 -15.50 11.68 29.91
#